data_AF-A0A2J4P9V1-F1
#
_entry.id   AF-A0A2J4P9V1-F1
#
_cell.length_a   1.000
_cell.length_b   1.000
_cell.length_c   1.000
_cell.angle_alpha   90.00
_cell.angle_beta   90.00
_cell.angle_gamma   90.00
#
_symmetry.space_group_name_H-M   'P 1'
#
loop_
_entity.id
_entity.type
_entity.pdbx_description
1 polymer ?
#
loop_
_entity_poly.entity_id
_entity_poly.type
_entity_poly.pdbx_seq_one_letter_code
_entity_poly.pdbx_strand_id
1 'polypeptide(L)' 'MSTTLPTVAVIGSGTMGAGIAEVAAAAGHPVLIY' A
#
# COMPACT_ATOMS: atom_id res chain seq x y z
N MET A 1 -13.11 11.15 16.69
CA MET A 1 -13.59 9.98 15.92
C MET A 1 -12.40 9.49 15.12
N SER A 2 -11.80 8.34 15.46
CA SER A 2 -10.64 7.80 14.72
C SER A 2 -11.17 6.97 13.56
N THR A 3 -11.25 7.57 12.37
CA THR A 3 -11.51 6.82 11.14
C THR A 3 -10.22 6.13 10.76
N THR A 4 -10.10 4.83 11.07
CA THR A 4 -8.99 4.02 10.58
C THR A 4 -9.01 4.08 9.06
N LEU A 5 -7.99 4.69 8.45
CA LEU A 5 -7.87 4.71 6.99
C LEU A 5 -7.68 3.25 6.51
N PRO A 6 -8.34 2.84 5.41
CA PRO A 6 -8.16 1.49 4.87
C PRO A 6 -6.70 1.30 4.44
N THR A 7 -6.04 0.31 5.05
CA THR A 7 -4.66 -0.10 4.72
C THR A 7 -4.66 -0.95 3.46
N VAL A 8 -3.72 -0.69 2.55
CA VAL A 8 -3.51 -1.46 1.32
C VAL A 8 -2.50 -2.57 1.60
N ALA A 9 -2.86 -3.82 1.30
CA ALA A 9 -1.94 -4.95 1.34
C ALA A 9 -1.54 -5.34 -0.09
N VAL A 10 -0.24 -5.34 -0.38
CA VAL A 10 0.33 -5.80 -1.65
C VAL A 10 0.97 -7.15 -1.43
N ILE A 11 0.48 -8.17 -2.13
CA ILE A 11 1.01 -9.54 -2.06
C ILE A 11 1.91 -9.76 -3.28
N GLY A 12 3.19 -9.98 -3.02
CA GLY A 12 4.24 -10.09 -4.01
C GLY A 12 5.06 -8.80 -4.15
N SER A 13 6.38 -8.93 -4.03
CA SER A 13 7.37 -7.83 -4.06
C SER A 13 8.17 -7.76 -5.38
N GLY A 14 7.65 -8.38 -6.44
CA GLY A 14 8.19 -8.22 -7.79
C GLY A 14 8.05 -6.78 -8.30
N THR A 15 8.56 -6.50 -9.50
CA THR A 15 8.58 -5.14 -10.08
C THR A 15 7.22 -4.45 -10.06
N MET A 16 6.17 -5.16 -10.45
CA MET A 16 4.79 -4.65 -10.41
C MET A 16 4.31 -4.40 -8.97
N GLY A 17 4.59 -5.31 -8.04
CA GLY A 17 4.18 -5.18 -6.65
C GLY A 17 4.84 -3.98 -5.95
N ALA A 18 6.14 -3.78 -6.18
CA ALA A 18 6.85 -2.60 -5.70
C ALA A 18 6.25 -1.30 -6.26
N GLY A 19 5.95 -1.25 -7.56
CA GLY A 19 5.32 -0.08 -8.19
C GLY A 19 3.90 0.20 -7.65
N ILE A 20 3.10 -0.84 -7.42
CA ILE A 20 1.77 -0.69 -6.80
C ILE A 20 1.89 -0.12 -5.38
N ALA A 21 2.83 -0.64 -4.58
CA ALA A 21 3.07 -0.16 -3.23
C ALA A 21 3.53 1.31 -3.22
N GLU A 22 4.41 1.69 -4.14
CA GLU A 22 4.89 3.07 -4.30
C GLU A 22 3.75 4.04 -4.62
N VAL A 23 2.90 3.70 -5.60
CA VAL A 23 1.76 4.54 -5.99
C VAL A 23 0.74 4.68 -4.85
N ALA A 24 0.43 3.59 -4.14
CA ALA A 24 -0.51 3.62 -3.01
C ALA A 24 0.02 4.46 -1.85
N ALA A 25 1.31 4.34 -1.53
CA ALA A 25 1.96 5.13 -0.48
C ALA A 25 2.04 6.62 -0.87
N ALA A 26 2.36 6.92 -2.13
CA ALA A 26 2.37 8.29 -2.64
C ALA A 26 0.99 8.96 -2.58
N ALA A 27 -0.08 8.17 -2.71
CA ALA A 27 -1.47 8.63 -2.54
C ALA A 27 -1.90 8.77 -1.07
N GLY A 28 -1.01 8.52 -0.09
CA GLY A 28 -1.27 8.70 1.33
C GLY A 28 -1.92 7.50 2.03
N HIS A 29 -1.97 6.33 1.38
CA HIS A 29 -2.49 5.12 1.99
C HIS A 29 -1.40 4.41 2.79
N PRO A 30 -1.67 3.93 4.01
CA PRO A 30 -0.78 2.98 4.67
C PRO A 30 -0.66 1.70 3.84
N VAL A 31 0.57 1.26 3.56
CA VAL A 31 0.84 0.07 2.73
C VAL A 31 1.60 -0.99 3.53
N LEU A 32 1.15 -2.24 3.41
CA LEU A 32 1.86 -3.43 3.89
C LEU A 32 2.26 -4.27 2.67
N ILE A 33 3.51 -4.75 2.64
CA ILE A 33 4.03 -5.61 1.57
C ILE A 33 4.28 -7.00 2.16
N TYR A 34 3.84 -8.04 1.44
CA TYR A 34 3.98 -9.45 1.80
C TYR A 34 4.59 -10.27 0.67
#